data_AF-A0A1Q3GY13-F1
#
_entry.id   AF-A0A1Q3GY13-F1
#
_cell.length_a   1.000
_cell.length_b   1.000
_cell.length_c   1.000
_cell.angle_alpha   90.00
_cell.angle_beta   90.00
_cell.angle_gamma   90.00
#
_symmetry.space_group_name_H-M   'P 1'
#
loop_
_entity.id
_entity.type
_entity.pdbx_description
1 polymer ?
#
loop_
_entity_poly.entity_id
_entity_poly.type
_entity_poly.pdbx_seq_one_letter_code
_entity_poly.pdbx_strand_id
1 'polypeptide(L)'
;MKITNWFYYLLVLTLSTTLISCQNNDDNPAPNLSVNTKTAQLVGADGKSYVQSGLTVSEGSSSTTFLVDDKEMTLYIFIKDFSGISKYTGAAATWPKFTSTITSVPDGFSLTDFSTTADGQVTYKGWPLYYYGGDANPGDTKGISVPSPGVWPVVTSDLPVASIEPDVKASTAQLVGADGKNYTQTGLTVSEGTGTTTFLTDKEGRTLYIFINDKNGVSNYTGAAATWPKFSATISNVPDGFASSDFGTTTDGQVTYKGWPLYYYGGDTNLGDTKGVSVPNPGIWPAVTSDLTAAPSA
;
A
#
# COMPACT_ATOMS: atom_id res chain seq x y z
N MET A 1 -89.09 45.45 23.09
CA MET A 1 -88.35 44.45 22.28
C MET A 1 -86.93 44.99 22.10
N LYS A 2 -86.02 44.64 23.01
CA LYS A 2 -84.62 45.07 23.02
C LYS A 2 -83.78 43.89 22.56
N ILE A 3 -83.02 44.05 21.48
CA ILE A 3 -82.04 43.06 21.03
C ILE A 3 -80.66 43.65 21.34
N THR A 4 -79.95 43.01 22.25
CA THR A 4 -78.58 43.31 22.71
C THR A 4 -77.57 42.86 21.66
N ASN A 5 -76.71 43.78 21.23
CA ASN A 5 -75.53 43.51 20.40
C ASN A 5 -74.40 42.97 21.28
N TRP A 6 -73.83 41.82 20.93
CA TRP A 6 -72.59 41.32 21.51
C TRP A 6 -71.39 41.90 20.75
N PHE A 7 -70.53 42.62 21.46
CA PHE A 7 -69.19 43.01 20.99
C PHE A 7 -68.23 41.84 21.23
N TYR A 8 -67.65 41.27 20.16
CA TYR A 8 -66.47 40.43 20.26
C TYR A 8 -65.22 41.33 20.31
N TYR A 9 -64.44 41.20 21.38
CA TYR A 9 -63.09 41.76 21.50
C TYR A 9 -62.13 40.93 20.63
N LEU A 10 -61.46 41.57 19.66
CA LEU A 10 -60.31 41.00 18.96
C LEU A 10 -59.04 41.42 19.71
N LEU A 11 -58.44 40.50 20.46
CA LEU A 11 -57.13 40.69 21.09
C LEU A 11 -56.04 40.45 20.03
N VAL A 12 -55.42 41.51 19.53
CA VAL A 12 -54.21 41.41 18.70
C VAL A 12 -53.00 41.36 19.62
N LEU A 13 -52.40 40.17 19.78
CA LEU A 13 -51.15 39.98 20.51
C LEU A 13 -49.98 40.28 19.56
N THR A 14 -49.39 41.47 19.66
CA THR A 14 -48.14 41.79 18.95
C THR A 14 -46.97 41.16 19.70
N LEU A 15 -46.43 40.06 19.17
CA LEU A 15 -45.19 39.47 19.64
C LEU A 15 -44.02 40.29 19.08
N SER A 16 -43.48 41.19 19.90
CA SER A 16 -42.25 41.92 19.60
C SER A 16 -41.06 41.01 19.87
N THR A 17 -40.49 40.40 18.83
CA THR A 17 -39.19 39.73 18.93
C THR A 17 -38.08 40.77 18.77
N THR A 18 -37.43 41.11 19.88
CA THR A 18 -36.14 41.80 19.87
C THR A 18 -35.08 40.83 19.36
N LEU A 19 -34.63 41.04 18.12
CA LEU A 19 -33.40 40.46 17.61
C LEU A 19 -32.23 41.10 18.35
N ILE A 20 -31.67 40.37 19.32
CA ILE A 20 -30.33 40.66 19.83
C ILE A 20 -29.38 40.19 18.74
N SER A 21 -28.81 41.13 17.99
CA SER A 21 -27.68 40.85 17.12
C SER A 21 -26.45 40.58 18.00
N CYS A 22 -26.13 39.32 18.23
CA CYS A 22 -24.76 38.96 18.54
C CYS A 22 -23.98 38.99 17.23
N GLN A 23 -23.29 40.11 17.05
CA GLN A 23 -22.32 40.40 16.02
C GLN A 23 -21.07 39.54 16.28
N ASN A 24 -21.00 38.36 15.67
CA ASN A 24 -19.72 37.67 15.52
C ASN A 24 -19.11 38.18 14.22
N ASN A 25 -18.30 39.24 14.35
CA ASN A 25 -17.29 39.59 13.37
C ASN A 25 -16.25 38.46 13.33
N ASP A 26 -16.54 37.39 12.61
CA ASP A 26 -15.56 36.42 12.13
C ASP A 26 -15.82 36.19 10.63
N ASP A 27 -15.78 37.28 9.84
CA ASP A 27 -15.56 37.21 8.39
C ASP A 27 -14.09 36.85 8.10
N ASN A 28 -13.56 35.84 8.79
CA ASN A 28 -12.47 35.07 8.23
C ASN A 28 -13.16 33.90 7.53
N PRO A 29 -13.32 33.91 6.18
CA PRO A 29 -13.72 32.68 5.51
C PRO A 29 -12.78 31.61 6.01
N ALA A 30 -13.32 30.47 6.47
CA ALA A 30 -12.51 29.32 6.84
C ALA A 30 -11.43 29.19 5.76
N PRO A 31 -10.14 29.11 6.15
CA PRO A 31 -9.07 29.09 5.17
C PRO A 31 -9.45 28.06 4.10
N ASN A 32 -9.25 28.40 2.83
CA ASN A 32 -9.50 27.48 1.73
C ASN A 32 -8.50 26.33 1.85
N LEU A 33 -8.79 25.39 2.76
CA LEU A 33 -7.92 24.30 3.12
C LEU A 33 -7.99 23.31 1.96
N SER A 34 -6.83 22.95 1.44
CA SER A 34 -6.68 21.95 0.38
C SER A 34 -7.25 20.58 0.75
N VAL A 35 -7.38 20.32 2.07
CA VAL A 35 -8.01 19.15 2.70
C VAL A 35 -8.65 19.56 4.03
N ASN A 36 -9.75 18.91 4.42
CA ASN A 36 -10.46 19.11 5.68
C ASN A 36 -10.68 17.76 6.39
N THR A 37 -11.26 17.77 7.60
CA THR A 37 -11.75 16.57 8.27
C THR A 37 -13.27 16.51 8.28
N LYS A 38 -13.81 15.29 8.23
CA LYS A 38 -15.23 14.99 8.48
C LYS A 38 -15.33 13.89 9.53
N THR A 39 -16.22 14.07 10.49
CA THR A 39 -16.55 13.03 11.48
C THR A 39 -17.92 12.47 11.17
N ALA A 40 -17.99 11.23 10.71
CA ALA A 40 -19.23 10.58 10.33
C ALA A 40 -19.15 9.07 10.52
N GLN A 41 -20.31 8.42 10.51
CA GLN A 41 -20.41 6.97 10.38
C GLN A 41 -19.93 6.55 8.98
N LEU A 42 -18.96 5.64 8.89
CA LEU A 42 -18.54 5.09 7.59
C LEU A 42 -19.62 4.11 7.11
N VAL A 43 -20.03 4.27 5.85
CA VAL A 43 -20.98 3.39 5.16
C VAL A 43 -20.36 2.89 3.86
N GLY A 44 -20.29 1.57 3.68
CA GLY A 44 -19.75 0.92 2.50
C GLY A 44 -20.70 0.90 1.31
N ALA A 45 -20.18 0.55 0.13
CA ALA A 45 -20.98 0.30 -1.07
C ALA A 45 -22.00 -0.83 -0.89
N ASP A 46 -21.76 -1.73 0.06
CA ASP A 46 -22.66 -2.81 0.45
C ASP A 46 -23.75 -2.39 1.44
N GLY A 47 -23.79 -1.11 1.83
CA GLY A 47 -24.77 -0.53 2.75
C GLY A 47 -24.49 -0.80 4.23
N LYS A 48 -23.38 -1.48 4.57
CA LYS A 48 -23.02 -1.76 5.96
C LYS A 48 -22.27 -0.60 6.60
N SER A 49 -22.32 -0.56 7.92
CA SER A 49 -21.61 0.42 8.75
C SER A 49 -20.24 -0.11 9.18
N TYR A 50 -19.22 0.73 9.08
CA TYR A 50 -17.85 0.41 9.44
C TYR A 50 -17.25 1.39 10.44
N VAL A 51 -16.25 0.93 11.16
CA VAL A 51 -15.33 1.72 11.98
C VAL A 51 -13.90 1.43 11.54
N GLN A 52 -13.02 2.42 11.67
CA GLN A 52 -11.61 2.27 11.32
C GLN A 52 -10.72 2.73 12.47
N SER A 53 -9.62 2.00 12.69
CA SER A 53 -8.48 2.46 13.48
C SER A 53 -7.19 2.02 12.79
N GLY A 54 -6.33 2.99 12.48
CA GLY A 54 -5.18 2.80 11.59
C GLY A 54 -5.63 2.16 10.27
N LEU A 55 -4.99 1.05 9.89
CA LEU A 55 -5.32 0.29 8.68
C LEU A 55 -6.48 -0.71 8.86
N THR A 56 -6.96 -0.91 10.09
CA THR A 56 -7.97 -1.93 10.39
C THR A 56 -9.36 -1.36 10.19
N VAL A 57 -10.14 -1.99 9.31
CA VAL A 57 -11.54 -1.66 9.06
C VAL A 57 -12.40 -2.84 9.53
N SER A 58 -13.39 -2.57 10.37
CA SER A 58 -14.32 -3.59 10.88
C SER A 58 -15.76 -3.09 10.87
N GLU A 59 -16.74 -3.98 10.79
CA GLU A 59 -18.15 -3.61 10.92
C GLU A 59 -18.40 -2.97 12.31
N GLY A 60 -19.15 -1.87 12.34
CA GLY A 60 -19.42 -1.11 13.56
C GLY A 60 -20.15 0.19 13.27
N SER A 61 -20.80 0.76 14.29
CA SER A 61 -21.67 1.93 14.17
C SER A 61 -21.16 3.17 14.92
N SER A 62 -19.84 3.26 15.13
CA SER A 62 -19.22 4.47 15.68
C SER A 62 -18.75 5.40 14.56
N SER A 63 -18.76 6.71 14.83
CA SER A 63 -18.20 7.68 13.89
C SER A 63 -16.67 7.59 13.82
N THR A 64 -16.13 7.87 12.64
CA THR A 64 -14.69 7.98 12.35
C THR A 64 -14.41 9.39 11.84
N THR A 65 -13.29 9.98 12.26
CA THR A 65 -12.80 11.25 11.70
C THR A 65 -11.80 10.97 10.59
N PHE A 66 -12.07 11.43 9.37
CA PHE A 66 -11.27 11.15 8.19
C PHE A 66 -11.07 12.40 7.31
N LEU A 67 -10.07 12.38 6.43
CA LEU A 67 -9.82 13.47 5.50
C LEU A 67 -10.78 13.46 4.31
N VAL A 68 -11.18 14.66 3.95
CA VAL A 68 -11.91 14.97 2.73
C VAL A 68 -11.23 16.14 2.01
N ASP A 69 -11.50 16.32 0.73
CA ASP A 69 -11.05 17.52 0.01
C ASP A 69 -11.90 18.77 0.33
N ASP A 70 -11.71 19.85 -0.44
CA ASP A 70 -12.45 21.11 -0.34
C ASP A 70 -13.95 20.99 -0.70
N LYS A 71 -14.35 19.89 -1.37
CA LYS A 71 -15.73 19.55 -1.73
C LYS A 71 -16.32 18.47 -0.85
N GLU A 72 -15.65 18.16 0.26
CA GLU A 72 -15.94 17.07 1.17
C GLU A 72 -15.94 15.66 0.54
N MET A 73 -15.22 15.46 -0.57
CA MET A 73 -15.04 14.12 -1.14
C MET A 73 -13.99 13.34 -0.32
N THR A 74 -14.32 12.10 0.05
CA THR A 74 -13.49 11.25 0.89
C THR A 74 -12.17 10.87 0.21
N LEU A 75 -11.08 10.94 0.97
CA LEU A 75 -9.76 10.49 0.54
C LEU A 75 -9.43 9.10 1.12
N TYR A 76 -8.83 8.28 0.29
CA TYR A 76 -8.50 6.88 0.56
C TYR A 76 -7.02 6.59 0.36
N ILE A 77 -6.56 5.51 0.98
CA ILE A 77 -5.26 4.88 0.72
C ILE A 77 -5.47 3.45 0.22
N PHE A 78 -4.53 2.94 -0.58
CA PHE A 78 -4.53 1.53 -0.98
C PHE A 78 -3.51 0.76 -0.15
N ILE A 79 -3.95 -0.27 0.60
CA ILE A 79 -3.06 -0.98 1.53
C ILE A 79 -1.87 -1.70 0.89
N LYS A 80 -1.88 -1.89 -0.43
CA LYS A 80 -0.77 -2.52 -1.17
C LYS A 80 0.24 -1.49 -1.70
N ASP A 81 -0.01 -0.20 -1.50
CA ASP A 81 0.92 0.85 -1.87
C ASP A 81 2.11 0.89 -0.91
N PHE A 82 3.19 1.52 -1.39
CA PHE A 82 4.36 1.84 -0.59
C PHE A 82 4.54 3.35 -0.53
N SER A 83 5.44 3.81 0.35
CA SER A 83 5.76 5.22 0.51
C SER A 83 6.12 5.87 -0.83
N GLY A 84 5.24 6.78 -1.29
CA GLY A 84 5.39 7.50 -2.56
C GLY A 84 5.12 6.68 -3.82
N ILE A 85 4.68 5.42 -3.71
CA ILE A 85 4.55 4.50 -4.83
C ILE A 85 3.15 3.85 -4.85
N SER A 86 2.35 4.23 -5.85
CA SER A 86 1.10 3.56 -6.20
C SER A 86 1.36 2.20 -6.84
N LYS A 87 0.85 1.13 -6.23
CA LYS A 87 0.74 -0.23 -6.78
C LYS A 87 -0.65 -0.53 -7.37
N TYR A 88 -1.57 0.43 -7.32
CA TYR A 88 -2.84 0.30 -8.01
C TYR A 88 -2.65 0.29 -9.54
N THR A 89 -3.10 -0.79 -10.18
CA THR A 89 -3.01 -1.00 -11.64
C THR A 89 -4.38 -1.12 -12.31
N GLY A 90 -5.47 -0.91 -11.56
CA GLY A 90 -6.82 -0.94 -12.11
C GLY A 90 -7.20 0.35 -12.82
N ALA A 91 -8.48 0.48 -13.18
CA ALA A 91 -8.98 1.64 -13.91
C ALA A 91 -8.90 2.92 -13.07
N ALA A 92 -8.26 3.96 -13.62
CA ALA A 92 -8.17 5.27 -12.98
C ALA A 92 -9.53 5.93 -12.73
N ALA A 93 -10.58 5.56 -13.47
CA ALA A 93 -11.94 6.02 -13.21
C ALA A 93 -12.56 5.42 -11.93
N THR A 94 -12.09 4.24 -11.50
CA THR A 94 -12.57 3.59 -10.27
C THR A 94 -11.88 4.17 -9.05
N TRP A 95 -10.56 4.37 -9.13
CA TRP A 95 -9.76 4.96 -8.06
C TRP A 95 -8.91 6.12 -8.62
N PRO A 96 -9.51 7.30 -8.84
CA PRO A 96 -8.77 8.46 -9.33
C PRO A 96 -7.71 8.90 -8.32
N LYS A 97 -6.54 9.32 -8.81
CA LYS A 97 -5.48 9.90 -7.96
C LYS A 97 -5.95 11.25 -7.41
N PHE A 98 -5.68 11.50 -6.14
CA PHE A 98 -5.85 12.84 -5.58
C PHE A 98 -4.63 13.70 -5.93
N THR A 99 -4.84 14.74 -6.71
CA THR A 99 -3.81 15.71 -7.11
C THR A 99 -4.24 17.09 -6.65
N SER A 100 -3.53 17.67 -5.68
CA SER A 100 -3.80 19.00 -5.15
C SER A 100 -2.52 19.59 -4.57
N THR A 101 -2.50 20.90 -4.36
CA THR A 101 -1.42 21.58 -3.62
C THR A 101 -1.85 21.74 -2.16
N ILE A 102 -1.16 21.07 -1.24
CA ILE A 102 -1.45 21.14 0.19
C ILE A 102 -0.65 22.28 0.82
N THR A 103 -1.32 23.37 1.20
CA THR A 103 -0.70 24.54 1.86
C THR A 103 -1.06 24.67 3.33
N SER A 104 -2.08 23.94 3.76
CA SER A 104 -2.61 23.96 5.13
C SER A 104 -3.38 22.67 5.40
N VAL A 105 -3.41 22.23 6.65
CA VAL A 105 -4.03 20.96 7.07
C VAL A 105 -4.93 21.20 8.29
N PRO A 106 -5.96 20.37 8.49
CA PRO A 106 -6.83 20.45 9.67
C PRO A 106 -6.12 19.99 10.95
N ASP A 107 -6.71 20.31 12.10
CA ASP A 107 -6.22 19.88 13.41
C ASP A 107 -6.04 18.35 13.49
N GLY A 108 -4.98 17.92 14.16
CA GLY A 108 -4.60 16.50 14.27
C GLY A 108 -3.80 15.96 13.07
N PHE A 109 -3.52 16.80 12.07
CA PHE A 109 -2.65 16.48 10.95
C PHE A 109 -1.43 17.42 10.92
N SER A 110 -0.33 16.97 10.31
CA SER A 110 0.87 17.77 10.10
C SER A 110 1.11 17.99 8.61
N LEU A 111 1.46 19.21 8.21
CA LEU A 111 1.89 19.49 6.83
C LEU A 111 3.09 18.66 6.41
N THR A 112 3.98 18.29 7.34
CA THR A 112 5.17 17.47 7.06
C THR A 112 4.85 16.04 6.69
N ASP A 113 3.64 15.56 7.01
CA ASP A 113 3.19 14.22 6.62
C ASP A 113 2.69 14.19 5.18
N PHE A 114 2.47 15.35 4.55
CA PHE A 114 2.06 15.43 3.16
C PHE A 114 3.26 15.60 2.23
N SER A 115 3.20 14.95 1.08
CA SER A 115 4.18 15.12 0.01
C SER A 115 3.50 14.95 -1.35
N THR A 116 4.24 15.17 -2.43
CA THR A 116 3.74 14.99 -3.78
C THR A 116 4.72 14.11 -4.56
N THR A 117 4.21 13.07 -5.21
CA THR A 117 4.98 12.18 -6.08
C THR A 117 5.41 12.90 -7.36
N ALA A 118 6.32 12.29 -8.12
CA ALA A 118 6.80 12.86 -9.38
C ALA A 118 5.69 13.06 -10.43
N ASP A 119 4.63 12.26 -10.38
CA ASP A 119 3.45 12.34 -11.25
C ASP A 119 2.31 13.20 -10.66
N GLY A 120 2.56 13.93 -9.57
CA GLY A 120 1.64 14.93 -9.01
C GLY A 120 0.60 14.38 -8.03
N GLN A 121 0.66 13.09 -7.68
CA GLN A 121 -0.23 12.50 -6.68
C GLN A 121 0.19 12.94 -5.28
N VAL A 122 -0.78 13.34 -4.46
CA VAL A 122 -0.52 13.69 -3.06
C VAL A 122 -0.37 12.41 -2.25
N THR A 123 0.56 12.43 -1.29
CA THR A 123 0.70 11.38 -0.28
C THR A 123 0.43 11.93 1.12
N TYR A 124 0.00 11.06 2.03
CA TYR A 124 -0.07 11.33 3.47
C TYR A 124 0.64 10.22 4.24
N LYS A 125 1.64 10.58 5.06
CA LYS A 125 2.57 9.64 5.71
C LYS A 125 3.16 8.63 4.73
N GLY A 126 3.42 9.07 3.50
CA GLY A 126 3.90 8.24 2.39
C GLY A 126 2.80 7.51 1.61
N TRP A 127 1.59 7.34 2.13
CA TRP A 127 0.51 6.67 1.41
C TRP A 127 -0.01 7.52 0.25
N PRO A 128 -0.02 7.02 -1.01
CA PRO A 128 -0.68 7.70 -2.12
C PRO A 128 -2.18 7.85 -1.86
N LEU A 129 -2.71 9.04 -2.15
CA LEU A 129 -4.10 9.38 -1.89
C LEU A 129 -4.97 9.23 -3.13
N TYR A 130 -6.19 8.73 -2.93
CA TYR A 130 -7.15 8.46 -3.99
C TYR A 130 -8.54 8.97 -3.62
N TYR A 131 -9.32 9.24 -4.66
CA TYR A 131 -10.78 9.26 -4.59
C TYR A 131 -11.33 7.87 -4.91
N TYR A 132 -12.62 7.67 -4.62
CA TYR A 132 -13.39 6.56 -5.14
C TYR A 132 -14.45 7.04 -6.14
N GLY A 133 -14.43 6.51 -7.36
CA GLY A 133 -15.36 6.92 -8.43
C GLY A 133 -16.83 6.59 -8.16
N GLY A 134 -17.13 5.73 -7.17
CA GLY A 134 -18.51 5.43 -6.74
C GLY A 134 -19.05 6.37 -5.65
N ASP A 135 -18.21 7.24 -5.09
CA ASP A 135 -18.63 8.30 -4.17
C ASP A 135 -19.17 9.48 -4.99
N ALA A 136 -20.48 9.70 -4.90
CA ALA A 136 -21.19 10.67 -5.72
C ALA A 136 -21.53 11.95 -4.93
N ASN A 137 -21.59 11.84 -3.60
CA ASN A 137 -21.96 12.94 -2.72
C ASN A 137 -20.84 13.27 -1.71
N PRO A 138 -20.76 14.53 -1.26
CA PRO A 138 -19.99 14.96 -0.10
C PRO A 138 -20.09 14.01 1.11
N GLY A 139 -18.96 13.42 1.50
CA GLY A 139 -18.84 12.47 2.62
C GLY A 139 -19.36 11.07 2.37
N ASP A 140 -19.70 10.70 1.12
CA ASP A 140 -19.84 9.29 0.76
C ASP A 140 -18.53 8.55 1.11
N THR A 141 -18.64 7.36 1.69
CA THR A 141 -17.47 6.54 2.05
C THR A 141 -17.50 5.15 1.42
N LYS A 142 -18.19 4.98 0.30
CA LYS A 142 -18.55 3.65 -0.24
C LYS A 142 -17.33 2.82 -0.62
N GLY A 143 -16.22 3.49 -0.97
CA GLY A 143 -14.95 2.85 -1.30
C GLY A 143 -14.38 1.96 -0.19
N ILE A 144 -14.76 2.22 1.08
CA ILE A 144 -14.22 1.51 2.25
C ILE A 144 -14.46 0.00 2.21
N SER A 145 -15.47 -0.46 1.46
CA SER A 145 -15.86 -1.87 1.34
C SER A 145 -15.59 -2.47 -0.04
N VAL A 146 -14.81 -1.80 -0.91
CA VAL A 146 -14.63 -2.21 -2.32
C VAL A 146 -13.18 -2.61 -2.59
N PRO A 147 -12.89 -3.84 -3.07
CA PRO A 147 -13.80 -4.96 -3.28
C PRO A 147 -14.22 -5.66 -1.97
N SER A 148 -13.53 -5.37 -0.87
CA SER A 148 -13.85 -5.84 0.47
C SER A 148 -13.34 -4.84 1.51
N PRO A 149 -13.89 -4.82 2.73
CA PRO A 149 -13.39 -3.99 3.81
C PRO A 149 -11.90 -4.17 4.06
N GLY A 150 -11.20 -3.07 4.35
CA GLY A 150 -9.77 -3.05 4.67
C GLY A 150 -8.84 -2.95 3.46
N VAL A 151 -9.34 -3.02 2.22
CA VAL A 151 -8.50 -2.82 1.03
C VAL A 151 -8.24 -1.33 0.76
N TRP A 152 -9.25 -0.50 1.00
CA TRP A 152 -9.18 0.96 0.84
C TRP A 152 -9.65 1.69 2.09
N PRO A 153 -8.82 1.73 3.15
CA PRO A 153 -9.07 2.56 4.33
C PRO A 153 -9.23 4.04 3.95
N VAL A 154 -10.09 4.76 4.67
CA VAL A 154 -10.15 6.23 4.59
C VAL A 154 -8.91 6.83 5.26
N VAL A 155 -8.54 8.05 4.91
CA VAL A 155 -7.37 8.70 5.52
C VAL A 155 -7.70 9.21 6.91
N THR A 156 -7.10 8.62 7.95
CA THR A 156 -7.26 9.05 9.35
C THR A 156 -5.93 9.53 9.93
N SER A 157 -5.97 10.33 11.01
CA SER A 157 -4.74 10.86 11.63
C SER A 157 -3.87 9.76 12.27
N ASP A 158 -4.50 8.66 12.71
CA ASP A 158 -3.86 7.48 13.32
C ASP A 158 -3.31 6.46 12.31
N LEU A 159 -3.34 6.75 10.99
CA LEU A 159 -2.66 5.91 10.01
C LEU A 159 -1.16 5.77 10.33
N PRO A 160 -0.60 4.55 10.24
CA PRO A 160 0.84 4.35 10.32
C PRO A 160 1.54 4.95 9.09
N VAL A 161 2.84 5.17 9.19
CA VAL A 161 3.66 5.53 8.03
C VAL A 161 3.70 4.37 7.04
N ALA A 162 3.55 4.66 5.74
CA ALA A 162 3.64 3.68 4.68
C ALA A 162 5.03 3.02 4.67
N SER A 163 5.07 1.71 4.45
CA SER A 163 6.34 0.99 4.30
C SER A 163 7.06 1.43 3.02
N ILE A 164 8.38 1.37 3.03
CA ILE A 164 9.20 1.58 1.83
C ILE A 164 9.14 0.28 1.00
N GLU A 165 9.08 0.39 -0.33
CA GLU A 165 9.11 -0.80 -1.19
C GLU A 165 10.45 -1.55 -1.03
N PRO A 166 10.42 -2.86 -0.74
CA PRO A 166 11.64 -3.67 -0.71
C PRO A 166 12.33 -3.74 -2.07
N ASP A 167 13.67 -3.69 -2.07
CA ASP A 167 14.50 -3.79 -3.29
C ASP A 167 14.52 -5.23 -3.85
N VAL A 168 14.23 -6.21 -2.98
CA VAL A 168 13.97 -7.62 -3.27
C VAL A 168 12.72 -8.05 -2.51
N LYS A 169 11.97 -9.04 -3.00
CA LYS A 169 10.70 -9.46 -2.40
C LYS A 169 10.78 -10.92 -1.97
N ALA A 170 10.08 -11.27 -0.90
CA ALA A 170 9.83 -12.65 -0.54
C ALA A 170 8.57 -13.13 -1.27
N SER A 171 8.69 -14.20 -2.04
CA SER A 171 7.58 -14.87 -2.72
C SER A 171 7.41 -16.26 -2.15
N THR A 172 6.17 -16.69 -1.91
CA THR A 172 5.85 -18.03 -1.43
C THR A 172 5.01 -18.76 -2.47
N ALA A 173 5.59 -19.79 -3.10
CA ALA A 173 4.91 -20.57 -4.14
C ALA A 173 5.43 -22.01 -4.21
N GLN A 174 4.70 -22.87 -4.92
CA GLN A 174 5.20 -24.16 -5.37
C GLN A 174 6.31 -23.93 -6.40
N LEU A 175 7.50 -24.47 -6.18
CA LEU A 175 8.56 -24.42 -7.20
C LEU A 175 8.24 -25.39 -8.33
N VAL A 176 8.34 -24.91 -9.57
CA VAL A 176 8.19 -25.70 -10.80
C VAL A 176 9.48 -25.59 -11.61
N GLY A 177 10.08 -26.74 -11.93
CA GLY A 177 11.33 -26.83 -12.70
C GLY A 177 11.12 -26.69 -14.21
N ALA A 178 12.23 -26.52 -14.95
CA ALA A 178 12.22 -26.48 -16.42
C ALA A 178 11.70 -27.77 -17.07
N ASP A 179 11.79 -28.89 -16.35
CA ASP A 179 11.27 -30.21 -16.69
C ASP A 179 9.79 -30.41 -16.35
N GLY A 180 9.12 -29.36 -15.85
CA GLY A 180 7.68 -29.36 -15.55
C GLY A 180 7.32 -30.07 -14.24
N LYS A 181 8.32 -30.49 -13.45
CA LYS A 181 8.11 -31.15 -12.16
C LYS A 181 8.02 -30.15 -11.01
N ASN A 182 7.40 -30.59 -9.92
CA ASN A 182 7.27 -29.83 -8.68
C ASN A 182 8.44 -30.11 -7.75
N TYR A 183 8.93 -29.07 -7.07
CA TYR A 183 10.03 -29.14 -6.13
C TYR A 183 9.71 -28.44 -4.81
N THR A 184 10.34 -28.91 -3.73
CA THR A 184 10.47 -28.19 -2.46
C THR A 184 11.95 -27.91 -2.19
N GLN A 185 12.22 -26.89 -1.39
CA GLN A 185 13.60 -26.55 -1.02
C GLN A 185 13.73 -26.33 0.49
N THR A 186 14.86 -26.78 1.04
CA THR A 186 15.30 -26.46 2.41
C THR A 186 16.80 -26.22 2.38
N GLY A 187 17.20 -24.98 2.68
CA GLY A 187 18.55 -24.48 2.44
C GLY A 187 18.99 -24.76 1.00
N LEU A 188 20.11 -25.47 0.85
CA LEU A 188 20.70 -25.83 -0.45
C LEU A 188 20.07 -27.08 -1.08
N THR A 189 19.19 -27.79 -0.37
CA THR A 189 18.62 -29.05 -0.84
C THR A 189 17.34 -28.79 -1.61
N VAL A 190 17.33 -29.13 -2.90
CA VAL A 190 16.14 -29.10 -3.76
C VAL A 190 15.67 -30.53 -3.99
N SER A 191 14.43 -30.85 -3.64
CA SER A 191 13.85 -32.20 -3.74
C SER A 191 12.57 -32.19 -4.57
N GLU A 192 12.38 -33.19 -5.43
CA GLU A 192 11.10 -33.38 -6.14
C GLU A 192 9.99 -33.62 -5.11
N GLY A 193 8.89 -32.87 -5.22
CA GLY A 193 7.81 -32.92 -4.23
C GLY A 193 6.85 -31.75 -4.34
N THR A 194 5.73 -31.85 -3.62
CA THR A 194 4.73 -30.78 -3.54
C THR A 194 4.82 -30.05 -2.20
N GLY A 195 4.65 -28.73 -2.23
CA GLY A 195 4.78 -27.85 -1.07
C GLY A 195 5.18 -26.44 -1.50
N THR A 196 4.88 -25.46 -0.65
CA THR A 196 5.31 -24.08 -0.88
C THR A 196 6.71 -23.83 -0.34
N THR A 197 7.47 -23.00 -1.03
CA THR A 197 8.79 -22.51 -0.61
C THR A 197 8.75 -20.99 -0.63
N THR A 198 9.33 -20.36 0.39
CA THR A 198 9.54 -18.91 0.42
C THR A 198 10.94 -18.58 -0.10
N PHE A 199 11.02 -17.83 -1.20
CA PHE A 199 12.26 -17.48 -1.88
C PHE A 199 12.30 -16.00 -2.28
N LEU A 200 13.49 -15.47 -2.56
CA LEU A 200 13.63 -14.10 -3.05
C LEU A 200 13.37 -13.98 -4.54
N THR A 201 12.68 -12.90 -4.87
CA THR A 201 12.59 -12.34 -6.20
C THR A 201 13.17 -10.92 -6.20
N ASP A 202 13.46 -10.37 -7.36
CA ASP A 202 13.67 -8.92 -7.47
C ASP A 202 12.36 -8.14 -7.25
N LYS A 203 12.44 -6.81 -7.27
CA LYS A 203 11.25 -5.95 -7.08
C LYS A 203 10.18 -6.17 -8.17
N GLU A 204 10.53 -6.65 -9.36
CA GLU A 204 9.57 -6.99 -10.41
C GLU A 204 8.93 -8.39 -10.24
N GLY A 205 9.54 -9.29 -9.47
CA GLY A 205 9.04 -10.64 -9.23
C GLY A 205 9.79 -11.74 -9.99
N ARG A 206 10.97 -11.48 -10.54
CA ARG A 206 11.83 -12.51 -11.14
C ARG A 206 12.62 -13.23 -10.06
N THR A 207 12.64 -14.55 -10.10
CA THR A 207 13.31 -15.41 -9.11
C THR A 207 14.81 -15.19 -9.09
N LEU A 208 15.39 -15.12 -7.88
CA LEU A 208 16.82 -15.04 -7.65
C LEU A 208 17.38 -16.39 -7.21
N TYR A 209 18.55 -16.73 -7.75
CA TYR A 209 19.23 -18.01 -7.58
C TYR A 209 20.65 -17.84 -7.06
N ILE A 210 21.17 -18.90 -6.46
CA ILE A 210 22.60 -19.05 -6.13
C ILE A 210 23.19 -20.18 -6.96
N PHE A 211 24.50 -20.12 -7.24
CA PHE A 211 25.21 -21.23 -7.86
C PHE A 211 26.01 -22.00 -6.80
N ILE A 212 25.77 -23.30 -6.66
CA ILE A 212 26.35 -24.10 -5.56
C ILE A 212 27.89 -24.14 -5.55
N ASN A 213 28.53 -23.90 -6.69
CA ASN A 213 29.99 -23.88 -6.81
C ASN A 213 30.61 -22.50 -6.50
N ASP A 214 29.81 -21.47 -6.25
CA ASP A 214 30.31 -20.16 -5.87
C ASP A 214 30.93 -20.16 -4.46
N LYS A 215 31.77 -19.16 -4.21
CA LYS A 215 32.36 -18.88 -2.90
C LYS A 215 31.88 -17.54 -2.39
N ASN A 216 32.13 -17.26 -1.11
CA ASN A 216 31.76 -16.00 -0.50
C ASN A 216 32.32 -14.81 -1.29
N GLY A 217 31.43 -14.06 -1.94
CA GLY A 217 31.74 -12.89 -2.75
C GLY A 217 32.39 -13.18 -4.11
N VAL A 218 32.46 -14.45 -4.53
CA VAL A 218 33.14 -14.87 -5.77
C VAL A 218 32.25 -15.76 -6.62
N SER A 219 31.88 -15.26 -7.80
CA SER A 219 31.23 -16.02 -8.86
C SER A 219 32.25 -16.93 -9.56
N ASN A 220 32.05 -18.24 -9.46
CA ASN A 220 32.78 -19.27 -10.19
C ASN A 220 32.02 -19.73 -11.45
N TYR A 221 30.87 -19.12 -11.75
CA TYR A 221 30.14 -19.39 -12.97
C TYR A 221 30.89 -18.83 -14.19
N THR A 222 31.31 -19.72 -15.09
CA THR A 222 32.06 -19.40 -16.31
C THR A 222 31.25 -19.61 -17.59
N GLY A 223 29.96 -19.96 -17.46
CA GLY A 223 29.09 -20.18 -18.60
C GLY A 223 28.53 -18.88 -19.21
N ALA A 224 27.57 -19.02 -20.11
CA ALA A 224 26.98 -17.88 -20.81
C ALA A 224 26.16 -16.99 -19.86
N ALA A 225 26.50 -15.71 -19.80
CA ALA A 225 25.75 -14.72 -19.03
C ALA A 225 24.28 -14.58 -19.45
N ALA A 226 23.93 -14.95 -20.69
CA ALA A 226 22.53 -14.99 -21.13
C ALA A 226 21.71 -16.12 -20.46
N THR A 227 22.37 -17.19 -20.03
CA THR A 227 21.70 -18.32 -19.34
C THR A 227 21.55 -18.03 -17.86
N TRP A 228 22.59 -17.48 -17.23
CA TRP A 228 22.57 -17.08 -15.82
C TRP A 228 23.06 -15.63 -15.66
N PRO A 229 22.19 -14.64 -15.95
CA PRO A 229 22.56 -13.24 -15.79
C PRO A 229 22.81 -12.89 -14.32
N LYS A 230 23.79 -12.03 -14.05
CA LYS A 230 24.05 -11.50 -12.71
C LYS A 230 22.91 -10.60 -12.26
N PHE A 231 22.53 -10.69 -10.98
CA PHE A 231 21.66 -9.71 -10.35
C PHE A 231 22.46 -8.55 -9.78
N SER A 232 22.14 -7.33 -10.21
CA SER A 232 22.77 -6.09 -9.76
C SER A 232 21.70 -5.09 -9.35
N ALA A 233 21.77 -4.63 -8.10
CA ALA A 233 20.88 -3.63 -7.52
C ALA A 233 21.55 -3.01 -6.29
N THR A 234 21.09 -1.84 -5.88
CA THR A 234 21.38 -1.32 -4.54
C THR A 234 20.34 -1.89 -3.58
N ILE A 235 20.77 -2.64 -2.58
CA ILE A 235 19.89 -3.21 -1.57
C ILE A 235 19.95 -2.34 -0.31
N SER A 236 18.82 -1.69 -0.02
CA SER A 236 18.62 -0.80 1.12
C SER A 236 17.44 -1.25 1.99
N ASN A 237 16.43 -1.84 1.37
CA ASN A 237 15.23 -2.36 2.02
C ASN A 237 15.02 -3.82 1.64
N VAL A 238 14.85 -4.67 2.65
CA VAL A 238 14.70 -6.13 2.49
C VAL A 238 13.37 -6.58 3.09
N PRO A 239 12.79 -7.68 2.59
CA PRO A 239 11.51 -8.18 3.08
C PRO A 239 11.67 -8.86 4.44
N ASP A 240 10.57 -9.00 5.17
CA ASP A 240 10.55 -9.69 6.45
C ASP A 240 11.12 -11.11 6.35
N GLY A 241 11.84 -11.53 7.38
CA GLY A 241 12.53 -12.82 7.42
C GLY A 241 13.92 -12.83 6.76
N PHE A 242 14.36 -11.71 6.18
CA PHE A 242 15.69 -11.53 5.63
C PHE A 242 16.42 -10.41 6.38
N ALA A 243 17.67 -10.64 6.77
CA ALA A 243 18.49 -9.62 7.44
C ALA A 243 19.22 -8.77 6.38
N SER A 244 19.16 -7.45 6.51
CA SER A 244 19.91 -6.55 5.62
C SER A 244 21.43 -6.79 5.70
N SER A 245 21.93 -7.23 6.85
CA SER A 245 23.34 -7.61 7.07
C SER A 245 23.78 -8.85 6.29
N ASP A 246 22.84 -9.67 5.81
CA ASP A 246 23.17 -10.83 4.98
C ASP A 246 23.39 -10.44 3.52
N PHE A 247 23.01 -9.23 3.11
CA PHE A 247 23.23 -8.75 1.75
C PHE A 247 24.59 -8.06 1.61
N GLY A 248 25.23 -8.28 0.47
CA GLY A 248 26.48 -7.64 0.10
C GLY A 248 26.54 -7.35 -1.39
N THR A 249 27.70 -6.86 -1.83
CA THR A 249 27.95 -6.61 -3.25
C THR A 249 29.40 -6.94 -3.56
N THR A 250 29.62 -7.67 -4.65
CA THR A 250 30.95 -7.99 -5.16
C THR A 250 31.61 -6.75 -5.79
N THR A 251 32.91 -6.80 -6.07
CA THR A 251 33.64 -5.68 -6.70
C THR A 251 33.10 -5.31 -8.08
N ASP A 252 32.53 -6.26 -8.81
CA ASP A 252 31.90 -6.06 -10.12
C ASP A 252 30.40 -5.73 -10.05
N GLY A 253 29.86 -5.47 -8.86
CA GLY A 253 28.49 -4.96 -8.69
C GLY A 253 27.40 -6.04 -8.66
N GLN A 254 27.76 -7.31 -8.48
CA GLN A 254 26.78 -8.39 -8.29
C GLN A 254 26.34 -8.43 -6.82
N VAL A 255 25.03 -8.49 -6.59
CA VAL A 255 24.47 -8.62 -5.24
C VAL A 255 24.79 -10.01 -4.70
N THR A 256 25.09 -10.09 -3.40
CA THR A 256 25.23 -11.35 -2.68
C THR A 256 24.20 -11.48 -1.56
N TYR A 257 23.82 -12.70 -1.22
CA TYR A 257 23.06 -13.03 -0.01
C TYR A 257 23.78 -14.12 0.78
N LYS A 258 24.11 -13.86 2.04
CA LYS A 258 24.98 -14.69 2.88
C LYS A 258 26.28 -15.10 2.18
N GLY A 259 26.83 -14.18 1.38
CA GLY A 259 28.03 -14.38 0.58
C GLY A 259 27.81 -15.06 -0.78
N TRP A 260 26.64 -15.63 -1.06
CA TRP A 260 26.34 -16.24 -2.36
C TRP A 260 26.07 -15.16 -3.41
N PRO A 261 26.78 -15.13 -4.55
CA PRO A 261 26.41 -14.28 -5.69
C PRO A 261 25.03 -14.64 -6.24
N LEU A 262 24.22 -13.62 -6.55
CA LEU A 262 22.84 -13.79 -6.99
C LEU A 262 22.69 -13.70 -8.50
N TYR A 263 21.84 -14.56 -9.06
CA TYR A 263 21.61 -14.67 -10.50
C TYR A 263 20.12 -14.71 -10.82
N TYR A 264 19.81 -14.30 -12.04
CA TYR A 264 18.58 -14.67 -12.74
C TYR A 264 18.78 -15.97 -13.51
N TYR A 265 17.68 -16.59 -13.94
CA TYR A 265 17.70 -17.63 -14.96
C TYR A 265 17.08 -17.15 -16.26
N GLY A 266 17.80 -17.26 -17.38
CA GLY A 266 17.33 -16.79 -18.69
C GLY A 266 16.13 -17.57 -19.25
N GLY A 267 15.84 -18.77 -18.72
CA GLY A 267 14.65 -19.55 -19.09
C GLY A 267 13.37 -19.18 -18.34
N ASP A 268 13.46 -18.32 -17.32
CA ASP A 268 12.31 -17.76 -16.61
C ASP A 268 11.74 -16.58 -17.41
N THR A 269 10.62 -16.83 -18.07
CA THR A 269 9.99 -15.87 -19.00
C THR A 269 8.82 -15.13 -18.37
N ASN A 270 8.25 -15.68 -17.30
CA ASN A 270 7.18 -15.06 -16.54
C ASN A 270 7.65 -14.71 -15.13
N LEU A 271 7.01 -13.72 -14.51
CA LEU A 271 7.22 -13.40 -13.11
C LEU A 271 6.82 -14.59 -12.24
N GLY A 272 7.67 -14.92 -11.26
CA GLY A 272 7.49 -16.10 -10.42
C GLY A 272 7.79 -17.44 -11.10
N ASP A 273 8.26 -17.48 -12.36
CA ASP A 273 8.85 -18.70 -12.91
C ASP A 273 10.02 -19.12 -12.03
N THR A 274 10.16 -20.43 -11.77
CA THR A 274 11.24 -20.99 -10.95
C THR A 274 12.04 -22.05 -11.68
N LYS A 275 12.04 -22.05 -13.02
CA LYS A 275 12.53 -23.19 -13.83
C LYS A 275 14.00 -23.50 -13.60
N GLY A 276 14.78 -22.50 -13.18
CA GLY A 276 16.20 -22.64 -12.87
C GLY A 276 16.51 -23.71 -11.82
N VAL A 277 15.57 -24.03 -10.91
CA VAL A 277 15.81 -24.97 -9.80
C VAL A 277 16.16 -26.38 -10.25
N SER A 278 15.79 -26.79 -11.47
CA SER A 278 16.08 -28.12 -12.03
C SER A 278 17.13 -28.13 -13.14
N VAL A 279 17.84 -27.03 -13.37
CA VAL A 279 18.77 -26.87 -14.50
C VAL A 279 20.24 -26.95 -14.05
N PRO A 280 21.12 -27.74 -14.69
CA PRO A 280 20.79 -28.89 -15.53
C PRO A 280 20.18 -30.05 -14.72
N ASN A 281 20.36 -30.04 -13.39
CA ASN A 281 19.76 -30.98 -12.46
C ASN A 281 19.35 -30.22 -11.18
N PRO A 282 18.38 -30.74 -10.40
CA PRO A 282 18.02 -30.17 -9.10
C PRO A 282 19.21 -29.99 -8.17
N GLY A 283 19.24 -28.84 -7.47
CA GLY A 283 20.25 -28.53 -6.45
C GLY A 283 21.52 -27.84 -6.97
N ILE A 284 21.68 -27.65 -8.29
CA ILE A 284 22.80 -26.87 -8.83
C ILE A 284 22.53 -25.37 -8.69
N TRP A 285 21.28 -24.96 -8.90
CA TRP A 285 20.81 -23.58 -8.76
C TRP A 285 19.60 -23.48 -7.83
N PRO A 286 19.80 -23.64 -6.50
CA PRO A 286 18.74 -23.38 -5.54
C PRO A 286 18.23 -21.93 -5.64
N ALA A 287 16.94 -21.73 -5.39
CA ALA A 287 16.39 -20.38 -5.22
C ALA A 287 16.91 -19.77 -3.91
N VAL A 288 16.94 -18.45 -3.79
CA VAL A 288 17.44 -17.79 -2.57
C VAL A 288 16.39 -17.88 -1.46
N THR A 289 16.59 -18.73 -0.47
CA THR A 289 15.70 -18.89 0.70
C THR A 289 16.34 -18.29 1.96
N SER A 290 15.53 -17.90 2.95
CA SER A 290 16.06 -17.28 4.18
C SER A 290 16.92 -18.23 5.01
N ASP A 291 16.68 -19.54 4.90
CA ASP A 291 17.37 -20.63 5.59
C ASP A 291 18.66 -21.12 4.89
N LEU A 292 19.10 -20.47 3.81
CA LEU A 292 20.41 -20.75 3.21
C LEU A 292 21.52 -20.61 4.26
N THR A 293 22.44 -21.56 4.27
CA THR A 293 23.72 -21.45 4.97
C THR A 293 24.64 -20.49 4.23
N ALA A 294 25.55 -19.83 4.95
CA ALA A 294 26.54 -18.94 4.33
C ALA A 294 27.39 -19.65 3.26
N ALA A 295 27.76 -18.90 2.22
CA ALA A 295 28.66 -19.39 1.18
C ALA A 295 30.01 -19.80 1.79
N PRO A 296 30.62 -20.90 1.32
CA PRO A 296 31.94 -21.30 1.78
C PRO A 296 32.98 -20.22 1.45
N SER A 297 34.02 -20.12 2.27
CA SER A 297 35.13 -19.21 2.01
C SER A 297 35.79 -19.48 0.65
N ALA A 298 36.26 -18.40 0.01
CA ALA A 298 37.06 -18.45 -1.21
C ALA A 298 38.39 -19.18 -1.00
#